data_AF-A0A2R6CN42-F1
#
_entry.id   AF-A0A2R6CN42-F1
#
_cell.length_a   1.000
_cell.length_b   1.000
_cell.length_c   1.000
_cell.angle_alpha   90.00
_cell.angle_beta   90.00
_cell.angle_gamma   90.00
#
_symmetry.space_group_name_H-M   'P 1'
#
loop_
_entity.id
_entity.type
_entity.pdbx_description
1 polymer ?
#
loop_
_entity_poly.entity_id
_entity_poly.type
_entity_poly.pdbx_seq_one_letter_code
_entity_poly.pdbx_strand_id
1 'polypeptide(L)'
;MSGSTQSGAGRREVAYRLFAAEYEDADLSYSESDEERAPNYVVTPSGARINRLFVVGVLTEVEQVSEDVLRGRVVDPTGAFVLYAGQYQPDEMAFLEATDPPAFVAVTGKARTFQPEDSERVFTLIRPETINGVDAETRDRWTVQAAEHTLNRISHVAAALDRDERGDNLRNALRETGVDEGLAAGIPVAIDHYGTTPTYLATLRETALDAVRAVAETTDGVAPLDVPPDASGDARASDLRDSGVDVGRVTDAAADDAGSDTPVTADSDTGTASKPEPADSVVQTEPVDPGGEDASADGPEDAEAGGEEIGDFDPGEYELEDETREQIEEEYGTEFQTGTEVEEPGSADVDPGTSESESESGDGAAAGSPEPVAEPAGAEQAADDEGETVEEPDDLQAAVVDLMGELDDGAGADREALLAAATEQYGADPDDVEEAIQGALMDGQCYEPDETTLKPI
;
A
#
# COMPACT_ATOMS: atom_id res chain seq x y z
N MET A 1 -19.48 1.96 -32.95
CA MET A 1 -20.21 1.25 -31.88
C MET A 1 -19.30 1.29 -30.67
N SER A 2 -19.78 1.87 -29.57
CA SER A 2 -18.99 2.14 -28.37
C SER A 2 -18.55 0.84 -27.69
N GLY A 3 -17.24 0.63 -27.57
CA GLY A 3 -16.68 -0.35 -26.65
C GLY A 3 -16.70 0.26 -25.25
N SER A 4 -17.62 -0.20 -24.41
CA SER A 4 -17.66 0.14 -23.00
C SER A 4 -16.39 -0.38 -22.34
N THR A 5 -15.46 0.52 -22.01
CA THR A 5 -14.35 0.24 -21.10
C THR A 5 -14.95 -0.26 -19.79
N GLN A 6 -14.83 -1.56 -19.52
CA GLN A 6 -15.19 -2.16 -18.25
C GLN A 6 -14.36 -1.46 -17.17
N SER A 7 -15.02 -0.70 -16.31
CA SER A 7 -14.46 -0.10 -15.11
C SER A 7 -13.71 -1.16 -14.31
N GLY A 8 -12.47 -0.87 -13.92
CA GLY A 8 -11.47 -1.80 -13.37
C GLY A 8 -11.77 -2.40 -12.00
N ALA A 9 -12.94 -3.00 -11.81
CA ALA A 9 -13.25 -3.82 -10.65
C ALA A 9 -12.53 -5.18 -10.78
N GLY A 10 -11.25 -5.25 -10.39
CA GLY A 10 -10.53 -6.52 -10.27
C GLY A 10 -9.02 -6.49 -10.44
N ARG A 11 -8.43 -5.42 -11.00
CA ARG A 11 -6.96 -5.28 -11.00
C ARG A 11 -6.51 -4.88 -9.61
N ARG A 12 -5.60 -5.67 -9.02
CA ARG A 12 -4.93 -5.31 -7.76
C ARG A 12 -4.10 -4.07 -8.01
N GLU A 13 -4.43 -2.98 -7.33
CA GLU A 13 -3.63 -1.77 -7.39
C GLU A 13 -2.25 -1.99 -6.76
N VAL A 14 -1.27 -1.29 -7.32
CA VAL A 14 0.12 -1.35 -6.87
C VAL A 14 0.22 -0.77 -5.47
N ALA A 15 0.92 -1.47 -4.59
CA ALA A 15 1.17 -0.99 -3.23
C ALA A 15 2.14 0.20 -3.27
N TYR A 16 1.75 1.31 -2.66
CA TYR A 16 2.62 2.48 -2.55
C TYR A 16 3.74 2.23 -1.55
N ARG A 17 4.95 2.68 -1.89
CA ARG A 17 6.08 2.84 -0.96
C ARG A 17 6.13 4.28 -0.52
N LEU A 18 6.01 4.49 0.78
CA LEU A 18 6.02 5.81 1.39
C LEU A 18 6.49 5.71 2.83
N PHE A 19 7.04 6.81 3.30
CA PHE A 19 7.59 6.94 4.63
C PHE A 19 6.50 7.15 5.68
N ALA A 20 6.76 6.73 6.91
CA ALA A 20 5.81 6.85 8.01
C ALA A 20 5.43 8.31 8.28
N ALA A 21 6.40 9.22 8.25
CA ALA A 21 6.16 10.65 8.46
C ALA A 21 5.13 11.22 7.46
N GLU A 22 5.26 10.86 6.18
CA GLU A 22 4.34 11.31 5.13
C GLU A 22 2.94 10.69 5.28
N TYR A 23 2.87 9.42 5.69
CA TYR A 23 1.60 8.74 5.92
C TYR A 23 0.88 9.27 7.16
N GLU A 24 1.62 9.64 8.20
CA GLU A 24 1.06 10.18 9.44
C GLU A 24 0.34 11.52 9.22
N ASP A 25 0.79 12.33 8.25
CA ASP A 25 0.14 13.60 7.89
C ASP A 25 -1.17 13.45 7.10
N ALA A 26 -1.53 12.22 6.68
CA ALA A 26 -2.75 12.00 5.92
C ALA A 26 -4.00 11.92 6.81
N ASP A 27 -4.94 12.83 6.58
CA ASP A 27 -6.24 12.89 7.26
C ASP A 27 -7.45 12.67 6.33
N LEU A 28 -7.22 12.55 5.02
CA LEU A 28 -8.27 12.45 4.01
C LEU A 28 -8.43 11.01 3.55
N SER A 29 -9.65 10.51 3.66
CA SER A 29 -10.05 9.24 3.04
C SER A 29 -11.41 9.36 2.35
N TYR A 30 -11.59 8.63 1.25
CA TYR A 30 -12.88 8.57 0.55
C TYR A 30 -13.07 7.24 -0.18
N SER A 31 -14.34 6.91 -0.43
CA SER A 31 -14.76 5.83 -1.34
C SER A 31 -14.94 6.38 -2.74
N GLU A 32 -14.45 5.67 -3.76
CA GLU A 32 -14.55 6.14 -5.15
C GLU A 32 -15.99 6.18 -5.69
N SER A 33 -16.89 5.38 -5.12
CA SER A 33 -18.31 5.39 -5.45
C SER A 33 -19.16 5.11 -4.20
N ASP A 34 -20.46 5.35 -4.32
CA ASP A 34 -21.46 5.02 -3.28
C ASP A 34 -21.79 3.51 -3.22
N GLU A 35 -21.12 2.71 -4.05
CA GLU A 35 -21.30 1.26 -4.03
C GLU A 35 -20.71 0.66 -2.75
N GLU A 36 -21.41 -0.31 -2.14
CA GLU A 36 -20.98 -0.95 -0.89
C GLU A 36 -19.59 -1.62 -0.98
N ARG A 37 -19.11 -1.90 -2.20
CA ARG A 37 -17.80 -2.50 -2.46
C ARG A 37 -16.78 -1.52 -3.07
N ALA A 38 -17.08 -0.23 -3.07
CA ALA A 38 -16.19 0.77 -3.62
C ALA A 38 -14.82 0.73 -2.92
N PRO A 39 -13.72 0.79 -3.69
CA PRO A 39 -12.40 0.91 -3.11
C PRO A 39 -12.32 2.22 -2.30
N ASN A 40 -11.76 2.09 -1.10
CA ASN A 40 -11.48 3.21 -0.21
C ASN A 40 -10.03 3.61 -0.40
N TYR A 41 -9.77 4.92 -0.43
CA TYR A 41 -8.44 5.48 -0.60
C TYR A 41 -8.13 6.43 0.54
N VAL A 42 -6.87 6.44 0.95
CA VAL A 42 -6.27 7.50 1.76
C VAL A 42 -5.43 8.37 0.85
N VAL A 43 -5.56 9.70 0.93
CA VAL A 43 -4.74 10.62 0.14
C VAL A 43 -3.73 11.30 1.04
N THR A 44 -2.45 11.22 0.69
CA THR A 44 -1.38 11.93 1.42
C THR A 44 -1.25 13.37 0.94
N PRO A 45 -0.64 14.27 1.73
CA PRO A 45 -0.36 15.64 1.30
C PRO A 45 0.48 15.75 0.03
N SER A 46 1.31 14.74 -0.27
CA SER A 46 2.10 14.65 -1.50
C SER A 46 1.31 14.11 -2.71
N GLY A 47 0.00 13.88 -2.58
CA GLY A 47 -0.85 13.43 -3.68
C GLY A 47 -0.86 11.93 -3.94
N ALA A 48 -0.23 11.08 -3.11
CA ALA A 48 -0.39 9.64 -3.27
C ALA A 48 -1.83 9.25 -2.89
N ARG A 49 -2.55 8.61 -3.83
CA ARG A 49 -3.89 8.05 -3.62
C ARG A 49 -3.77 6.56 -3.32
N ILE A 50 -3.89 6.21 -2.05
CA ILE A 50 -3.43 4.93 -1.53
C ILE A 50 -4.62 4.03 -1.19
N ASN A 51 -4.75 2.91 -1.90
CA ASN A 51 -5.53 1.78 -1.40
C ASN A 51 -4.69 0.82 -0.56
N ARG A 52 -3.45 0.58 -1.00
CA ARG A 52 -2.52 -0.41 -0.45
C ARG A 52 -1.12 0.18 -0.27
N LEU A 53 -0.45 -0.25 0.78
CA LEU A 53 0.89 0.15 1.17
C LEU A 53 1.82 -1.05 1.21
N PHE A 54 3.09 -0.83 0.89
CA PHE A 54 4.18 -1.76 1.15
C PHE A 54 5.26 -1.04 1.97
N VAL A 55 5.40 -1.44 3.23
CA VAL A 55 6.31 -0.80 4.19
C VAL A 55 7.28 -1.83 4.77
N VAL A 56 8.50 -1.41 5.06
CA VAL A 56 9.50 -2.23 5.74
C VAL A 56 10.10 -1.43 6.88
N GLY A 57 10.17 -2.03 8.06
CA GLY A 57 10.68 -1.36 9.24
C GLY A 57 10.97 -2.30 10.39
N VAL A 58 11.19 -1.74 11.56
CA VAL A 58 11.39 -2.48 12.81
C VAL A 58 10.06 -2.58 13.55
N LEU A 59 9.53 -3.77 13.74
CA LEU A 59 8.46 -4.02 14.69
C LEU A 59 9.03 -3.77 16.09
N THR A 60 8.62 -2.68 16.74
CA THR A 60 9.14 -2.28 18.07
C THR A 60 8.21 -2.70 19.19
N GLU A 61 6.91 -2.78 18.94
CA GLU A 61 5.89 -3.05 19.95
C GLU A 61 4.77 -3.89 19.34
N VAL A 62 4.27 -4.85 20.12
CA VAL A 62 3.04 -5.61 19.86
C VAL A 62 2.19 -5.55 21.13
N GLU A 63 0.99 -5.02 21.02
CA GLU A 63 0.07 -4.82 22.15
C GLU A 63 -1.26 -5.50 21.86
N GLN A 64 -1.80 -6.24 22.84
CA GLN A 64 -3.17 -6.74 22.77
C GLN A 64 -4.12 -5.64 23.24
N VAL A 65 -4.87 -5.07 22.31
CA VAL A 65 -5.82 -3.98 22.59
C VAL A 65 -7.22 -4.49 22.94
N SER A 66 -7.58 -5.68 22.45
CA SER A 66 -8.78 -6.42 22.82
C SER A 66 -8.53 -7.91 22.65
N GLU A 67 -9.46 -8.77 23.10
CA GLU A 67 -9.31 -10.24 23.04
C GLU A 67 -8.95 -10.73 21.62
N ASP A 68 -9.56 -10.16 20.59
CA ASP A 68 -9.37 -10.58 19.18
C ASP A 68 -8.63 -9.55 18.31
N VAL A 69 -7.89 -8.60 18.90
CA VAL A 69 -7.15 -7.58 18.12
C VAL A 69 -5.77 -7.29 18.70
N LEU A 70 -4.76 -7.40 17.85
CA LEU A 70 -3.38 -7.02 18.12
C LEU A 70 -3.03 -5.73 17.38
N ARG A 71 -2.37 -4.83 18.11
CA ARG A 71 -1.78 -3.60 17.59
C ARG A 71 -0.28 -3.78 17.46
N GLY A 72 0.25 -3.61 16.25
CA GLY A 72 1.69 -3.61 15.99
C GLY A 72 2.20 -2.20 15.70
N ARG A 73 3.43 -1.88 16.12
CA ARG A 73 4.11 -0.63 15.77
C ARG A 73 5.37 -0.92 14.96
N VAL A 74 5.38 -0.52 13.69
CA VAL A 74 6.50 -0.72 12.77
C VAL A 74 7.17 0.61 12.48
N VAL A 75 8.41 0.76 12.91
CA VAL A 75 9.19 2.00 12.82
C VAL A 75 10.10 1.98 11.59
N ASP A 76 10.01 3.02 10.76
CA ASP A 76 10.98 3.33 9.72
C ASP A 76 11.89 4.49 10.17
N PRO A 77 12.89 4.91 9.38
CA PRO A 77 13.78 6.02 9.78
C PRO A 77 13.07 7.35 10.04
N THR A 78 11.84 7.53 9.55
CA THR A 78 11.09 8.80 9.57
C THR A 78 10.00 8.85 10.61
N GLY A 79 9.52 7.70 11.09
CA GLY A 79 8.38 7.62 12.01
C GLY A 79 7.89 6.19 12.22
N ALA A 80 6.62 6.05 12.63
CA ALA A 80 6.02 4.74 12.90
C ALA A 80 4.70 4.52 12.20
N PHE A 81 4.55 3.36 11.58
CA PHE A 81 3.28 2.82 11.13
C PHE A 81 2.58 2.05 12.26
N VAL A 82 1.27 2.25 12.40
CA VAL A 82 0.43 1.50 13.33
C VAL A 82 -0.38 0.46 12.55
N LEU A 83 -0.26 -0.80 12.96
CA LEU A 83 -0.98 -1.94 12.38
C LEU A 83 -2.08 -2.39 13.34
N TYR A 84 -3.24 -2.78 12.80
CA TYR A 84 -4.26 -3.50 13.56
C TYR A 84 -4.59 -4.81 12.84
N ALA A 85 -4.25 -5.94 13.45
CA ALA A 85 -4.62 -7.27 13.00
C ALA A 85 -5.72 -7.80 13.92
N GLY A 86 -6.91 -8.04 13.38
CA GLY A 86 -8.04 -8.60 14.13
C GLY A 86 -8.43 -9.99 13.65
N GLN A 87 -9.58 -10.50 14.11
CA GLN A 87 -10.14 -11.82 13.76
C GLN A 87 -10.20 -12.17 12.26
N TYR A 88 -10.23 -11.17 11.38
CA TYR A 88 -10.24 -11.36 9.91
C TYR A 88 -8.83 -11.36 9.28
N GLN A 89 -7.78 -11.31 10.10
CA GLN A 89 -6.35 -11.34 9.76
C GLN A 89 -5.64 -12.42 10.60
N PRO A 90 -6.09 -13.70 10.54
CA PRO A 90 -5.59 -14.73 11.44
C PRO A 90 -4.10 -15.02 11.26
N ASP A 91 -3.59 -14.97 10.03
CA ASP A 91 -2.19 -15.23 9.72
C ASP A 91 -1.29 -14.09 10.24
N GLU A 92 -1.72 -12.84 10.08
CA GLU A 92 -1.00 -11.67 10.56
C GLU A 92 -1.01 -11.58 12.10
N MET A 93 -2.13 -11.92 12.74
CA MET A 93 -2.20 -12.04 14.19
C MET A 93 -1.23 -13.10 14.69
N ALA A 94 -1.27 -14.31 14.12
CA ALA A 94 -0.36 -15.38 14.53
C ALA A 94 1.11 -15.00 14.33
N PHE A 95 1.44 -14.26 13.27
CA PHE A 95 2.78 -13.72 13.07
C PHE A 95 3.18 -12.74 14.18
N LEU A 96 2.29 -11.79 14.53
CA LEU A 96 2.55 -10.81 15.58
C LEU A 96 2.68 -11.46 16.97
N GLU A 97 1.87 -12.47 17.29
CA GLU A 97 1.96 -13.22 18.55
C GLU A 97 3.26 -14.03 18.67
N ALA A 98 3.75 -14.56 17.55
CA ALA A 98 4.94 -15.41 17.51
C ALA A 98 6.26 -14.63 17.41
N THR A 99 6.20 -13.31 17.17
CA THR A 99 7.39 -12.48 16.93
C THR A 99 7.71 -11.64 18.17
N ASP A 100 8.90 -11.82 18.72
CA ASP A 100 9.43 -10.97 19.80
C ASP A 100 10.06 -9.69 19.23
N PRO A 101 9.56 -8.48 19.58
CA PRO A 101 10.22 -7.23 19.22
C PRO A 101 11.58 -7.03 19.94
N PRO A 102 12.59 -6.40 19.31
CA PRO A 102 12.57 -5.80 17.97
C PRO A 102 12.85 -6.81 16.84
N ALA A 103 12.07 -6.73 15.75
CA ALA A 103 12.27 -7.57 14.57
C ALA A 103 12.08 -6.76 13.27
N PHE A 104 12.88 -7.03 12.23
CA PHE A 104 12.63 -6.42 10.92
C PHE A 104 11.47 -7.12 10.23
N VAL A 105 10.49 -6.35 9.78
CA VAL A 105 9.27 -6.86 9.13
C VAL A 105 8.95 -6.08 7.86
N ALA A 106 8.45 -6.80 6.86
CA ALA A 106 7.81 -6.24 5.69
C ALA A 106 6.30 -6.44 5.78
N VAL A 107 5.54 -5.37 5.56
CA VAL A 107 4.08 -5.35 5.68
C VAL A 107 3.47 -4.86 4.38
N THR A 108 2.55 -5.66 3.84
CA THR A 108 1.61 -5.20 2.82
C THR A 108 0.24 -5.07 3.48
N GLY A 109 -0.44 -3.95 3.28
CA GLY A 109 -1.74 -3.73 3.92
C GLY A 109 -2.55 -2.62 3.30
N LYS A 110 -3.83 -2.55 3.68
CA LYS A 110 -4.74 -1.50 3.25
C LYS A 110 -4.56 -0.25 4.09
N ALA A 111 -4.47 0.89 3.43
CA ALA A 111 -4.46 2.18 4.09
C ALA A 111 -5.85 2.53 4.63
N ARG A 112 -5.88 3.07 5.84
CA ARG A 112 -7.08 3.46 6.56
C ARG A 112 -6.78 4.67 7.44
N THR A 113 -7.80 5.47 7.67
CA THR A 113 -7.81 6.51 8.69
C THR A 113 -8.85 6.14 9.75
N PHE A 114 -8.66 6.66 10.96
CA PHE A 114 -9.60 6.55 12.06
C PHE A 114 -9.62 7.88 12.82
N GLN A 115 -10.82 8.38 13.09
CA GLN A 115 -11.03 9.58 13.89
C GLN A 115 -11.88 9.19 15.11
N PRO A 116 -11.36 9.33 16.34
CA PRO A 116 -12.16 9.11 17.55
C PRO A 116 -13.32 10.11 17.63
N GLU A 117 -14.46 9.70 18.19
CA GLU A 117 -15.65 10.58 18.31
C GLU A 117 -15.38 11.83 19.15
N ASP A 118 -14.52 11.70 20.17
CA ASP A 118 -14.14 12.79 21.08
C ASP A 118 -12.93 13.61 20.59
N SER A 119 -12.46 13.41 19.35
CA SER A 119 -11.27 14.08 18.83
C SER A 119 -11.41 14.53 17.38
N GLU A 120 -11.01 15.76 17.11
CA GLU A 120 -10.88 16.25 15.74
C GLU A 120 -9.64 15.65 15.04
N ARG A 121 -8.76 14.95 15.76
CA ARG A 121 -7.53 14.38 15.20
C ARG A 121 -7.81 13.07 14.46
N VAL A 122 -7.39 13.02 13.20
CA VAL A 122 -7.38 11.80 12.39
C VAL A 122 -6.06 11.08 12.60
N PHE A 123 -6.13 9.75 12.76
CA PHE A 123 -4.98 8.87 12.85
C PHE A 123 -4.93 7.96 11.64
N THR A 124 -3.73 7.65 11.16
CA THR A 124 -3.55 6.67 10.10
C THR A 124 -3.22 5.29 10.67
N LEU A 125 -3.75 4.27 10.02
CA LEU A 125 -3.52 2.88 10.38
C LEU A 125 -3.39 2.01 9.13
N ILE A 126 -2.73 0.87 9.28
CA ILE A 126 -2.62 -0.14 8.24
C ILE A 126 -3.37 -1.38 8.72
N ARG A 127 -4.32 -1.83 7.90
CA ARG A 127 -4.88 -3.18 8.07
C ARG A 127 -3.99 -4.13 7.28
N PRO A 128 -3.18 -4.97 7.95
CA PRO A 128 -2.23 -5.83 7.25
C PRO A 128 -2.99 -6.90 6.46
N GLU A 129 -2.47 -7.20 5.27
CA GLU A 129 -2.87 -8.33 4.44
C GLU A 129 -1.76 -9.39 4.34
N THR A 130 -0.54 -9.02 4.69
CA THR A 130 0.61 -9.91 4.81
C THR A 130 1.67 -9.25 5.68
N ILE A 131 2.26 -9.99 6.62
CA ILE A 131 3.42 -9.59 7.42
C ILE A 131 4.46 -10.70 7.34
N ASN A 132 5.71 -10.36 7.03
CA ASN A 132 6.82 -11.31 6.99
C ASN A 132 8.06 -10.72 7.68
N GLY A 133 8.85 -11.57 8.32
CA GLY A 133 10.18 -11.21 8.80
C GLY A 133 11.14 -10.99 7.63
N VAL A 134 12.00 -9.98 7.72
CA VAL A 134 13.04 -9.67 6.72
C VAL A 134 14.38 -9.39 7.39
N ASP A 135 15.41 -9.13 6.60
CA ASP A 135 16.74 -8.73 7.08
C ASP A 135 16.99 -7.22 6.92
N ALA A 136 18.12 -6.76 7.48
CA ALA A 136 18.53 -5.36 7.41
C ALA A 136 18.78 -4.89 5.97
N GLU A 137 19.32 -5.75 5.10
CA GLU A 137 19.58 -5.41 3.70
C GLU A 137 18.27 -5.14 2.94
N THR A 138 17.24 -5.94 3.20
CA THR A 138 15.90 -5.74 2.62
C THR A 138 15.27 -4.44 3.12
N ARG A 139 15.42 -4.11 4.40
CA ARG A 139 15.00 -2.81 4.96
C ARG A 139 15.71 -1.66 4.25
N ASP A 140 17.03 -1.73 4.12
CA ASP A 140 17.83 -0.66 3.53
C ASP A 140 17.48 -0.42 2.05
N ARG A 141 17.31 -1.51 1.30
CA ARG A 141 16.83 -1.46 -0.09
C ARG A 141 15.44 -0.82 -0.19
N TRP A 142 14.53 -1.18 0.72
CA TRP A 142 13.19 -0.55 0.75
C TRP A 142 13.28 0.94 1.07
N THR A 143 14.12 1.36 2.01
CA THR A 143 14.31 2.79 2.36
C THR A 143 14.78 3.60 1.16
N VAL A 144 15.75 3.09 0.39
CA VAL A 144 16.22 3.76 -0.85
C VAL A 144 15.09 3.85 -1.87
N GLN A 145 14.36 2.77 -2.12
CA GLN A 145 13.23 2.77 -3.06
C GLN A 145 12.12 3.73 -2.61
N ALA A 146 11.79 3.76 -1.32
CA ALA A 146 10.79 4.67 -0.77
C ALA A 146 11.19 6.13 -0.99
N ALA A 147 12.48 6.46 -0.79
CA ALA A 147 12.98 7.80 -1.11
C ALA A 147 12.87 8.14 -2.59
N GLU A 148 13.24 7.23 -3.50
CA GLU A 148 13.08 7.43 -4.95
C GLU A 148 11.62 7.69 -5.34
N HIS A 149 10.69 6.88 -4.84
CA HIS A 149 9.26 7.07 -5.07
C HIS A 149 8.74 8.40 -4.51
N THR A 150 9.19 8.80 -3.31
CA THR A 150 8.84 10.09 -2.71
C THR A 150 9.39 11.26 -3.51
N LEU A 151 10.64 11.21 -3.96
CA LEU A 151 11.26 12.25 -4.77
C LEU A 151 10.59 12.43 -6.14
N ASN A 152 10.24 11.33 -6.81
CA ASN A 152 9.47 11.36 -8.05
C ASN A 152 8.08 11.98 -7.85
N ARG A 153 7.38 11.60 -6.77
CA ARG A 153 6.09 12.18 -6.41
C ARG A 153 6.19 13.68 -6.12
N ILE A 154 7.18 14.12 -5.36
CA ILE A 154 7.45 15.54 -5.09
C ILE A 154 7.63 16.32 -6.40
N SER A 155 8.39 15.78 -7.36
CA SER A 155 8.55 16.40 -8.68
C SER A 155 7.22 16.62 -9.38
N HIS A 156 6.32 15.63 -9.38
CA HIS A 156 5.00 15.74 -9.99
C HIS A 156 4.10 16.76 -9.29
N VAL A 157 4.06 16.79 -7.95
CA VAL A 157 3.28 17.79 -7.21
C VAL A 157 3.83 19.19 -7.45
N ALA A 158 5.16 19.35 -7.43
CA ALA A 158 5.80 20.63 -7.70
C ALA A 158 5.49 21.12 -9.13
N ALA A 159 5.52 20.24 -10.12
CA ALA A 159 5.10 20.56 -11.47
C ALA A 159 3.62 20.99 -11.52
N ALA A 160 2.73 20.33 -10.77
CA ALA A 160 1.32 20.66 -10.68
C ALA A 160 1.05 22.02 -9.99
N LEU A 161 1.82 22.39 -8.97
CA LEU A 161 1.67 23.67 -8.26
C LEU A 161 1.95 24.89 -9.14
N ASP A 162 2.83 24.75 -10.14
CA ASP A 162 3.16 25.81 -11.10
C ASP A 162 2.15 25.94 -12.26
N ARG A 163 1.14 25.07 -12.29
CA ARG A 163 0.07 25.10 -13.29
C ARG A 163 -1.09 25.95 -12.83
N ASP A 164 -1.86 26.45 -13.78
CA ASP A 164 -3.11 27.17 -13.52
C ASP A 164 -4.31 26.21 -13.36
N GLU A 165 -4.25 25.00 -13.93
CA GLU A 165 -5.34 24.02 -13.86
C GLU A 165 -5.56 23.47 -12.44
N ARG A 166 -6.82 23.19 -12.08
CA ARG A 166 -7.21 22.57 -10.79
C ARG A 166 -8.28 21.49 -11.00
N GLY A 167 -8.50 20.66 -9.99
CA GLY A 167 -9.47 19.55 -10.03
C GLY A 167 -9.27 18.62 -11.24
N ASP A 168 -10.36 18.29 -11.93
CA ASP A 168 -10.34 17.37 -13.08
C ASP A 168 -9.47 17.84 -14.24
N ASN A 169 -9.36 19.15 -14.45
CA ASN A 169 -8.50 19.69 -15.51
C ASN A 169 -7.02 19.40 -15.21
N LEU A 170 -6.62 19.54 -13.94
CA LEU A 170 -5.26 19.22 -13.51
C LEU A 170 -5.00 17.72 -13.61
N ARG A 171 -5.95 16.88 -13.18
CA ARG A 171 -5.88 15.43 -13.32
C ARG A 171 -5.64 15.00 -14.77
N ASN A 172 -6.42 15.55 -15.70
CA ASN A 172 -6.30 15.22 -17.12
C ASN A 172 -4.95 15.69 -17.68
N ALA A 173 -4.52 16.91 -17.35
CA ALA A 173 -3.23 17.44 -17.78
C ALA A 173 -2.05 16.59 -17.27
N LEU A 174 -2.11 16.07 -16.03
CA LEU A 174 -1.08 15.19 -15.47
C LEU A 174 -1.01 13.86 -16.22
N ARG A 175 -2.16 13.24 -16.53
CA ARG A 175 -2.21 12.01 -17.33
C ARG A 175 -1.66 12.19 -18.74
N GLU A 176 -1.96 13.31 -19.39
CA GLU A 176 -1.42 13.64 -20.71
C GLU A 176 0.12 13.75 -20.70
N THR A 177 0.71 14.10 -19.55
CA THR A 177 2.16 14.11 -19.35
C THR A 177 2.75 12.77 -18.90
N GLY A 178 1.95 11.70 -18.85
CA GLY A 178 2.39 10.36 -18.48
C GLY A 178 2.48 10.09 -16.98
N VAL A 179 1.87 10.94 -16.14
CA VAL A 179 1.78 10.67 -14.69
C VAL A 179 0.83 9.49 -14.45
N ASP A 180 1.24 8.57 -13.57
CA ASP A 180 0.45 7.41 -13.15
C ASP A 180 -0.98 7.79 -12.75
N GLU A 181 -1.94 6.91 -13.03
CA GLU A 181 -3.36 7.16 -12.80
C GLU A 181 -3.68 7.51 -11.35
N GLY A 182 -3.12 6.77 -10.39
CA GLY A 182 -3.37 6.98 -8.97
C GLY A 182 -2.83 8.34 -8.52
N LEU A 183 -1.62 8.68 -8.96
CA LEU A 183 -1.00 9.95 -8.63
C LEU A 183 -1.69 11.14 -9.31
N ALA A 184 -2.06 11.03 -10.58
CA ALA A 184 -2.80 12.07 -11.31
C ALA A 184 -4.19 12.32 -10.70
N ALA A 185 -4.83 11.30 -10.12
CA ALA A 185 -6.08 11.45 -9.39
C ALA A 185 -5.88 12.05 -7.99
N GLY A 186 -4.79 11.70 -7.30
CA GLY A 186 -4.52 12.15 -5.93
C GLY A 186 -3.96 13.56 -5.81
N ILE A 187 -3.10 14.01 -6.74
CA ILE A 187 -2.45 15.33 -6.69
C ILE A 187 -3.46 16.49 -6.58
N PRO A 188 -4.49 16.61 -7.43
CA PRO A 188 -5.45 17.70 -7.33
C PRO A 188 -6.19 17.69 -6.00
N VAL A 189 -6.60 16.51 -5.55
CA VAL A 189 -7.30 16.32 -4.28
C VAL A 189 -6.42 16.75 -3.10
N ALA A 190 -5.14 16.38 -3.11
CA ALA A 190 -4.21 16.77 -2.06
C ALA A 190 -3.97 18.28 -2.04
N ILE A 191 -3.77 18.93 -3.18
CA ILE A 191 -3.61 20.39 -3.27
C ILE A 191 -4.84 21.11 -2.72
N ASP A 192 -6.04 20.65 -3.08
CA ASP A 192 -7.29 21.29 -2.67
C ASP A 192 -7.61 21.08 -1.19
N HIS A 193 -7.32 19.89 -0.64
CA HIS A 193 -7.61 19.55 0.76
C HIS A 193 -6.54 20.05 1.73
N TYR A 194 -5.27 19.75 1.47
CA TYR A 194 -4.16 20.07 2.37
C TYR A 194 -3.58 21.47 2.17
N GLY A 195 -3.86 22.12 1.03
CA GLY A 195 -3.15 23.34 0.65
C GLY A 195 -1.65 23.11 0.47
N THR A 196 -1.24 21.91 0.04
CA THR A 196 0.16 21.47 0.01
C THR A 196 1.08 22.51 -0.61
N THR A 197 2.07 22.94 0.18
CA THR A 197 3.00 23.98 -0.20
C THR A 197 4.35 23.43 -0.68
N PRO A 198 5.12 24.21 -1.46
CA PRO A 198 6.51 23.88 -1.74
C PRO A 198 7.37 23.73 -0.48
N THR A 199 7.03 24.41 0.61
CA THR A 199 7.74 24.30 1.90
C THR A 199 7.63 22.89 2.46
N TYR A 200 6.41 22.36 2.53
CA TYR A 200 6.16 20.99 2.96
C TYR A 200 6.94 19.98 2.11
N LEU A 201 6.83 20.11 0.78
CA LEU A 201 7.50 19.22 -0.16
C LEU A 201 9.03 19.29 -0.06
N ALA A 202 9.60 20.46 0.22
CA ALA A 202 11.04 20.61 0.44
C ALA A 202 11.50 19.94 1.74
N THR A 203 10.72 20.03 2.81
CA THR A 203 11.01 19.33 4.06
C THR A 203 10.90 17.82 3.88
N LEU A 204 9.83 17.33 3.23
CA LEU A 204 9.66 15.91 2.91
C LEU A 204 10.81 15.39 2.03
N ARG A 205 11.30 16.19 1.07
CA ARG A 205 12.49 15.88 0.28
C ARG A 205 13.72 15.69 1.16
N GLU A 206 14.00 16.60 2.08
CA GLU A 206 15.14 16.45 2.99
C GLU A 206 14.99 15.25 3.92
N THR A 207 13.78 14.99 4.46
CA THR A 207 13.49 13.77 5.23
C THR A 207 13.80 12.50 4.43
N ALA A 208 13.39 12.44 3.16
CA ALA A 208 13.68 11.30 2.28
C ALA A 208 15.18 11.16 1.99
N LEU A 209 15.89 12.27 1.77
CA LEU A 209 17.34 12.26 1.55
C LEU A 209 18.10 11.86 2.82
N ASP A 210 17.67 12.32 3.99
CA ASP A 210 18.24 11.94 5.29
C ASP A 210 18.04 10.45 5.56
N ALA A 211 16.90 9.87 5.19
CA ALA A 211 16.68 8.43 5.30
C ALA A 211 17.70 7.63 4.46
N VAL A 212 18.03 8.08 3.25
CA VAL A 212 19.08 7.49 2.42
C VAL A 212 20.47 7.71 3.02
N ARG A 213 20.75 8.92 3.53
CA ARG A 213 22.02 9.24 4.21
C ARG A 213 22.22 8.37 5.45
N ALA A 214 21.15 8.02 6.16
CA ALA A 214 21.20 7.16 7.34
C ALA A 214 21.55 5.71 6.94
N VAL A 215 20.96 5.20 5.84
CA VAL A 215 21.35 3.89 5.27
C VAL A 215 22.82 3.89 4.82
N ALA A 216 23.30 5.00 4.27
CA ALA A 216 24.70 5.17 3.89
C ALA A 216 25.65 5.45 5.08
N GLU A 217 25.15 5.46 6.32
CA GLU A 217 25.90 5.77 7.55
C GLU A 217 26.60 7.15 7.51
N THR A 218 26.02 8.10 6.77
CA THR A 218 26.54 9.47 6.63
C THR A 218 25.86 10.49 7.56
N THR A 219 24.76 10.09 8.21
CA THR A 219 24.08 10.84 9.27
C THR A 219 23.67 9.86 10.38
N ASP A 220 23.58 10.37 11.61
CA ASP A 220 23.20 9.58 12.80
C ASP A 220 21.67 9.42 12.95
N GLY A 221 20.88 10.06 12.08
CA GLY A 221 19.42 9.98 12.11
C GLY A 221 18.75 10.88 11.07
N VAL A 222 17.41 10.83 11.08
CA VAL A 222 16.55 11.60 10.17
C VAL A 222 15.80 12.67 10.97
N ALA A 223 15.79 13.89 10.47
CA ALA A 223 15.00 14.95 11.08
C ALA A 223 13.49 14.68 10.89
N PRO A 224 12.66 14.90 11.93
CA PRO A 224 11.21 14.73 11.83
C PRO A 224 10.57 15.72 10.84
N LEU A 225 9.49 15.29 10.19
CA LEU A 225 8.68 16.13 9.30
C LEU A 225 7.70 16.98 10.12
N ASP A 226 8.21 17.96 10.85
CA ASP A 226 7.40 18.79 11.77
C ASP A 226 6.78 20.04 11.09
N VAL A 227 6.50 19.97 9.78
CA VAL A 227 5.98 21.09 8.99
C VAL A 227 4.60 20.73 8.48
N PRO A 228 3.54 21.50 8.80
CA PRO A 228 2.20 21.19 8.28
C PRO A 228 2.15 21.37 6.76
N PRO A 229 1.27 20.64 6.05
CA PRO A 229 1.18 20.70 4.59
C PRO A 229 1.00 22.11 4.00
N ASP A 230 0.25 22.97 4.68
CA ASP A 230 -0.09 24.34 4.29
C ASP A 230 0.97 25.39 4.71
N ALA A 231 2.10 24.96 5.26
CA ALA A 231 3.12 25.84 5.82
C ALA A 231 3.70 26.83 4.79
N SER A 232 3.62 28.11 5.11
CA SER A 232 4.29 29.15 4.32
C SER A 232 5.81 29.11 4.54
N GLY A 233 6.59 29.37 3.48
CA GLY A 233 8.05 29.36 3.51
C GLY A 233 8.66 29.89 2.21
N ASP A 234 10.01 29.87 2.15
CA ASP A 234 10.78 30.44 1.03
C ASP A 234 11.04 29.44 -0.12
N ALA A 235 10.66 28.18 0.05
CA ALA A 235 10.82 27.14 -0.95
C ALA A 235 9.96 27.44 -2.19
N ARG A 236 10.46 27.08 -3.37
CA ARG A 236 9.74 27.24 -4.64
C ARG A 236 9.48 25.90 -5.29
N ALA A 237 8.30 25.75 -5.88
CA ALA A 237 7.95 24.57 -6.68
C ALA A 237 8.98 24.34 -7.80
N SER A 238 9.50 25.40 -8.41
CA SER A 238 10.54 25.33 -9.43
C SER A 238 11.78 24.55 -9.02
N ASP A 239 12.17 24.63 -7.75
CA ASP A 239 13.40 24.05 -7.21
C ASP A 239 13.23 22.55 -6.91
N LEU A 240 11.99 22.07 -6.91
CA LEU A 240 11.60 20.70 -6.57
C LEU A 240 11.26 19.85 -7.80
N ARG A 241 11.02 20.47 -8.96
CA ARG A 241 10.70 19.74 -10.20
C ARG A 241 11.80 18.78 -10.65
N ASP A 242 13.06 19.13 -10.40
CA ASP A 242 14.20 18.28 -10.77
C ASP A 242 14.54 17.26 -9.68
N SER A 243 13.67 17.07 -8.68
CA SER A 243 13.90 16.08 -7.62
C SER A 243 13.70 14.64 -8.10
N GLY A 244 12.98 14.43 -9.21
CA GLY A 244 12.72 13.11 -9.74
C GLY A 244 14.00 12.37 -10.13
N VAL A 245 14.05 11.08 -9.83
CA VAL A 245 15.15 10.19 -10.19
C VAL A 245 14.64 9.25 -11.28
N ASP A 246 15.27 9.29 -12.45
CA ASP A 246 14.98 8.38 -13.55
C ASP A 246 15.57 6.99 -13.25
N VAL A 247 14.68 6.06 -12.92
CA VAL A 247 15.01 4.69 -12.50
C VAL A 247 15.44 3.81 -13.70
N GLY A 248 15.40 4.33 -14.94
CA GLY A 248 15.86 3.62 -16.14
C GLY A 248 17.33 3.87 -16.51
N ARG A 249 18.02 4.80 -15.83
CA ARG A 249 19.38 5.23 -16.19
C ARG A 249 20.41 4.82 -15.14
N VAL A 250 20.52 3.53 -14.84
CA VAL A 250 21.80 2.99 -14.36
C VAL A 250 22.70 2.80 -15.57
N THR A 251 23.19 3.90 -16.16
CA THR A 251 24.40 3.79 -16.95
C THR A 251 25.51 3.48 -15.97
N ASP A 252 26.21 2.39 -16.23
CA ASP A 252 27.45 1.97 -15.57
C ASP A 252 28.53 3.06 -15.75
N ALA A 253 28.35 4.19 -15.06
CA ALA A 253 29.27 5.31 -15.03
C ALA A 253 30.23 5.14 -13.84
N ALA A 254 30.79 3.94 -13.73
CA ALA A 254 31.89 3.62 -12.84
C ALA A 254 32.89 2.68 -13.55
N ALA A 255 33.21 2.98 -14.82
CA ALA A 255 34.24 2.27 -15.56
C ALA A 255 34.93 3.15 -16.62
N ASP A 256 35.30 4.39 -16.29
CA ASP A 256 36.28 5.16 -17.09
C ASP A 256 36.89 6.31 -16.26
N ASP A 257 37.79 5.97 -15.34
CA ASP A 257 38.91 6.85 -15.00
C ASP A 257 40.17 6.02 -14.83
N ALA A 258 40.64 5.50 -15.96
CA ALA A 258 41.99 4.97 -16.09
C ALA A 258 42.73 5.77 -17.17
N GLY A 259 43.47 6.79 -16.73
CA GLY A 259 44.71 7.19 -17.41
C GLY A 259 44.75 8.61 -17.97
N SER A 260 45.31 9.53 -17.19
CA SER A 260 46.28 10.47 -17.76
C SER A 260 47.39 10.76 -16.75
N ASP A 261 48.49 10.05 -16.94
CA ASP A 261 49.78 10.17 -16.28
C ASP A 261 50.51 11.44 -16.74
N THR A 262 51.12 12.20 -15.81
CA THR A 262 52.49 12.75 -15.90
C THR A 262 52.84 13.64 -14.69
N PRO A 263 54.13 13.77 -14.32
CA PRO A 263 54.59 13.40 -12.99
C PRO A 263 55.25 14.55 -12.22
N VAL A 264 55.35 14.43 -10.88
CA VAL A 264 56.43 15.06 -10.13
C VAL A 264 57.03 14.07 -9.13
N THR A 265 58.36 14.08 -9.17
CA THR A 265 59.37 13.20 -8.59
C THR A 265 59.53 13.30 -7.06
N ALA A 266 59.49 12.12 -6.43
CA ALA A 266 60.36 11.54 -5.40
C ALA A 266 61.30 12.40 -4.52
N ASP A 267 61.25 12.14 -3.20
CA ASP A 267 62.37 11.66 -2.35
C ASP A 267 61.76 11.14 -1.01
N SER A 268 61.54 9.82 -0.85
CA SER A 268 62.37 8.85 -0.10
C SER A 268 62.81 9.27 1.31
N ASP A 269 62.31 8.60 2.37
CA ASP A 269 63.12 7.59 3.08
C ASP A 269 62.33 6.73 4.09
N THR A 270 62.60 5.43 3.96
CA THR A 270 62.44 4.22 4.76
C THR A 270 62.25 4.28 6.29
N GLY A 271 61.42 3.38 6.85
CA GLY A 271 61.60 2.90 8.24
C GLY A 271 60.47 2.14 8.94
N THR A 272 60.42 0.81 8.75
CA THR A 272 60.12 -0.28 9.72
C THR A 272 59.24 -0.03 10.98
N ALA A 273 58.16 -0.83 11.05
CA ALA A 273 57.49 -1.49 12.18
C ALA A 273 57.74 -1.01 13.63
N SER A 274 56.64 -0.76 14.38
CA SER A 274 56.37 -1.36 15.71
C SER A 274 54.98 -1.01 16.26
N LYS A 275 54.29 -2.02 16.78
CA LYS A 275 53.10 -1.96 17.67
C LYS A 275 53.44 -1.21 18.98
N PRO A 276 52.51 -0.44 19.58
CA PRO A 276 51.96 -0.84 20.89
C PRO A 276 50.45 -0.56 21.09
N GLU A 277 49.79 -1.44 21.84
CA GLU A 277 48.60 -1.13 22.68
C GLU A 277 49.09 -0.73 24.09
N PRO A 278 48.19 -0.44 25.06
CA PRO A 278 47.46 0.81 25.27
C PRO A 278 47.91 1.49 26.58
N ALA A 279 47.40 2.69 26.88
CA ALA A 279 47.55 3.30 28.21
C ALA A 279 46.26 3.98 28.67
N ASP A 280 45.80 3.51 29.83
CA ASP A 280 44.84 4.06 30.78
C ASP A 280 44.71 5.58 30.85
N SER A 281 43.47 6.06 30.98
CA SER A 281 43.11 7.02 32.03
C SER A 281 41.64 6.92 32.39
N VAL A 282 41.42 6.57 33.65
CA VAL A 282 40.15 6.40 34.35
C VAL A 282 39.77 7.73 35.01
N VAL A 283 38.52 8.17 34.86
CA VAL A 283 37.90 9.13 35.79
C VAL A 283 36.56 8.55 36.25
N GLN A 284 36.52 8.27 37.55
CA GLN A 284 35.35 7.79 38.29
C GLN A 284 34.48 8.97 38.72
N THR A 285 33.16 8.79 38.66
CA THR A 285 32.21 9.46 39.55
C THR A 285 31.17 8.45 40.00
N GLU A 286 31.17 8.16 41.30
CA GLU A 286 30.29 7.21 41.98
C GLU A 286 28.86 7.74 42.19
N PRO A 287 27.87 6.85 42.41
CA PRO A 287 26.46 7.17 42.57
C PRO A 287 26.11 7.49 44.03
N VAL A 288 25.01 8.24 44.23
CA VAL A 288 24.41 8.44 45.55
C VAL A 288 22.92 8.11 45.49
N ASP A 289 22.58 6.99 46.12
CA ASP A 289 21.26 6.63 46.65
C ASP A 289 21.15 7.21 48.08
N PRO A 290 19.98 7.71 48.49
CA PRO A 290 19.33 7.04 49.62
C PRO A 290 17.80 7.01 49.51
N GLY A 291 17.20 5.84 49.70
CA GLY A 291 15.79 5.67 50.03
C GLY A 291 15.42 5.98 51.50
N GLY A 292 14.14 6.29 51.72
CA GLY A 292 13.34 5.78 52.85
C GLY A 292 12.98 6.70 54.05
N GLU A 293 11.66 6.93 54.19
CA GLU A 293 10.84 6.99 55.44
C GLU A 293 10.42 8.34 56.11
N ASP A 294 9.09 8.56 56.03
CA ASP A 294 8.08 8.96 57.06
C ASP A 294 7.83 10.43 57.52
N ALA A 295 6.52 10.71 57.63
CA ALA A 295 5.78 11.58 58.56
C ALA A 295 5.31 13.01 58.15
N SER A 296 3.99 13.06 57.84
CA SER A 296 2.92 13.96 58.35
C SER A 296 3.00 15.51 58.26
N ALA A 297 1.97 16.03 57.59
CA ALA A 297 1.07 17.16 57.91
C ALA A 297 1.62 18.60 58.09
N ASP A 298 1.19 19.52 57.22
CA ASP A 298 0.27 20.65 57.53
C ASP A 298 -0.17 21.35 56.23
N GLY A 299 -1.42 21.86 56.16
CA GLY A 299 -1.91 22.74 55.08
C GLY A 299 -1.58 24.22 55.39
N PRO A 300 -2.22 25.26 54.77
CA PRO A 300 -3.33 25.26 53.80
C PRO A 300 -3.15 26.30 52.63
N GLU A 301 -4.28 26.56 51.93
CA GLU A 301 -4.68 27.80 51.18
C GLU A 301 -4.72 27.76 49.64
N ASP A 302 -5.84 27.21 49.14
CA ASP A 302 -6.94 27.87 48.41
C ASP A 302 -6.65 28.96 47.35
N ALA A 303 -7.06 28.68 46.09
CA ALA A 303 -7.47 29.66 45.08
C ALA A 303 -8.27 28.99 43.94
N GLU A 304 -9.59 28.87 44.14
CA GLU A 304 -10.70 29.17 43.20
C GLU A 304 -10.55 28.84 41.70
N ALA A 305 -11.27 27.81 41.24
CA ALA A 305 -11.79 27.71 39.87
C ALA A 305 -13.19 27.07 39.90
N GLY A 306 -14.17 27.81 39.36
CA GLY A 306 -15.61 27.56 39.50
C GLY A 306 -16.10 26.21 38.99
N GLY A 307 -16.89 25.53 39.81
CA GLY A 307 -17.76 24.45 39.38
C GLY A 307 -19.00 25.03 38.69
N GLU A 308 -19.15 24.74 37.41
CA GLU A 308 -20.47 24.76 36.77
C GLU A 308 -21.14 23.42 37.05
N GLU A 309 -22.31 23.51 37.66
CA GLU A 309 -23.22 22.46 38.08
C GLU A 309 -23.68 21.65 36.86
N ILE A 310 -23.28 20.38 36.79
CA ILE A 310 -23.85 19.41 35.85
C ILE A 310 -25.35 19.31 36.18
N GLY A 311 -26.19 19.73 35.24
CA GLY A 311 -27.63 19.81 35.41
C GLY A 311 -28.27 18.48 35.80
N ASP A 312 -29.26 18.58 36.70
CA ASP A 312 -30.10 17.47 37.15
C ASP A 312 -30.85 16.87 35.94
N PHE A 313 -30.56 15.61 35.61
CA PHE A 313 -31.17 14.88 34.49
C PHE A 313 -32.58 14.46 34.88
N ASP A 314 -33.60 14.97 34.17
CA ASP A 314 -34.99 14.57 34.39
C ASP A 314 -35.26 13.20 33.72
N PRO A 315 -35.57 12.13 34.47
CA PRO A 315 -35.72 10.76 33.95
C PRO A 315 -37.02 10.55 33.14
N GLY A 316 -37.45 11.53 32.36
CA GLY A 316 -38.58 11.47 31.43
C GLY A 316 -38.35 12.15 30.08
N GLU A 317 -37.22 12.85 29.86
CA GLU A 317 -36.95 13.57 28.61
C GLU A 317 -36.81 12.64 27.38
N TYR A 318 -36.53 11.36 27.62
CA TYR A 318 -36.30 10.35 26.57
C TYR A 318 -37.47 9.36 26.45
N GLU A 319 -38.59 9.60 27.13
CA GLU A 319 -39.80 8.80 26.96
C GLU A 319 -40.61 9.33 25.76
N LEU A 320 -40.81 8.48 24.76
CA LEU A 320 -41.67 8.80 23.63
C LEU A 320 -43.11 9.03 24.13
N GLU A 321 -43.72 10.12 23.66
CA GLU A 321 -45.12 10.44 23.94
C GLU A 321 -46.03 9.28 23.48
N ASP A 322 -47.03 8.92 24.30
CA ASP A 322 -47.88 7.74 24.07
C ASP A 322 -48.56 7.74 22.68
N GLU A 323 -48.88 8.92 22.15
CA GLU A 323 -49.48 9.10 20.81
C GLU A 323 -48.51 8.73 19.67
N THR A 324 -47.20 8.90 19.89
CA THR A 324 -46.14 8.47 18.95
C THR A 324 -45.93 6.96 19.03
N ARG A 325 -46.06 6.38 20.23
CA ARG A 325 -45.97 4.93 20.42
C ARG A 325 -47.13 4.21 19.73
N GLU A 326 -48.36 4.69 19.87
CA GLU A 326 -49.54 4.12 19.18
C GLU A 326 -49.39 4.17 17.64
N GLN A 327 -48.81 5.24 17.09
CA GLN A 327 -48.56 5.36 15.65
C GLN A 327 -47.55 4.33 15.14
N ILE A 328 -46.46 4.11 15.88
CA ILE A 328 -45.42 3.13 15.50
C ILE A 328 -45.96 1.69 15.63
N GLU A 329 -46.78 1.41 16.65
CA GLU A 329 -47.47 0.13 16.81
C GLU A 329 -48.46 -0.15 15.66
N GLU A 330 -49.22 0.85 15.21
CA GLU A 330 -50.15 0.72 14.08
C GLU A 330 -49.43 0.53 12.74
N GLU A 331 -48.29 1.19 12.54
CA GLU A 331 -47.53 1.12 11.29
C GLU A 331 -46.61 -0.11 11.19
N TYR A 332 -45.98 -0.53 12.30
CA TYR A 332 -44.93 -1.56 12.31
C TYR A 332 -45.29 -2.83 13.11
N GLY A 333 -46.39 -2.83 13.86
CA GLY A 333 -46.86 -4.01 14.59
C GLY A 333 -45.96 -4.46 15.74
N THR A 334 -45.17 -3.55 16.33
CA THR A 334 -44.20 -3.84 17.39
C THR A 334 -44.65 -3.29 18.74
N GLU A 335 -44.92 -4.13 19.73
CA GLU A 335 -45.21 -3.70 21.10
C GLU A 335 -43.92 -3.25 21.83
N PHE A 336 -43.91 -2.03 22.39
CA PHE A 336 -42.75 -1.52 23.13
C PHE A 336 -42.87 -1.83 24.62
N GLN A 337 -41.94 -2.62 25.16
CA GLN A 337 -41.78 -2.79 26.61
C GLN A 337 -40.74 -1.82 27.16
N THR A 338 -41.05 -1.17 28.27
CA THR A 338 -40.12 -0.25 28.95
C THR A 338 -39.10 -1.06 29.78
N GLY A 339 -37.88 -0.53 29.94
CA GLY A 339 -36.75 -1.21 30.58
C GLY A 339 -36.91 -1.59 32.05
N THR A 340 -38.09 -1.40 32.64
CA THR A 340 -38.45 -1.74 34.02
C THR A 340 -39.32 -3.01 34.13
N GLU A 341 -39.75 -3.61 33.02
CA GLU A 341 -40.64 -4.79 32.98
C GLU A 341 -39.95 -6.09 32.50
N VAL A 342 -38.63 -6.19 32.61
CA VAL A 342 -37.92 -7.45 32.32
C VAL A 342 -37.99 -8.39 33.53
N GLU A 343 -38.60 -9.56 33.35
CA GLU A 343 -38.69 -10.59 34.40
C GLU A 343 -37.31 -11.11 34.83
N GLU A 344 -37.14 -11.32 36.13
CA GLU A 344 -35.88 -11.67 36.80
C GLU A 344 -35.32 -13.02 36.29
N PRO A 345 -34.03 -13.12 35.90
CA PRO A 345 -33.51 -14.31 35.23
C PRO A 345 -33.24 -15.43 36.25
N GLY A 346 -34.16 -16.39 36.39
CA GLY A 346 -33.94 -17.54 37.26
C GLY A 346 -35.13 -18.47 37.49
N SER A 347 -35.69 -19.08 36.44
CA SER A 347 -36.62 -20.22 36.59
C SER A 347 -36.88 -20.97 35.27
N ALA A 348 -35.83 -21.42 34.58
CA ALA A 348 -35.96 -22.47 33.58
C ALA A 348 -35.71 -23.83 34.24
N ASP A 349 -36.78 -24.48 34.70
CA ASP A 349 -36.79 -25.90 35.10
C ASP A 349 -36.57 -26.77 33.86
N VAL A 350 -35.33 -27.22 33.64
CA VAL A 350 -34.99 -28.22 32.62
C VAL A 350 -34.55 -29.50 33.32
N ASP A 351 -35.43 -30.51 33.26
CA ASP A 351 -35.25 -31.86 33.82
C ASP A 351 -34.25 -32.68 32.97
N PRO A 352 -33.12 -33.17 33.52
CA PRO A 352 -32.23 -34.07 32.80
C PRO A 352 -32.59 -35.53 33.13
N GLY A 353 -33.35 -36.17 32.24
CA GLY A 353 -33.80 -37.55 32.43
C GLY A 353 -33.94 -38.40 31.16
N THR A 354 -32.90 -39.20 30.89
CA THR A 354 -32.92 -40.60 30.37
C THR A 354 -33.38 -40.93 28.93
N SER A 355 -32.41 -41.41 28.13
CA SER A 355 -32.38 -42.61 27.25
C SER A 355 -33.67 -43.06 26.55
N GLU A 356 -33.66 -43.18 25.22
CA GLU A 356 -33.67 -44.47 24.49
C GLU A 356 -33.03 -44.30 23.08
N SER A 357 -32.19 -45.28 22.70
CA SER A 357 -31.70 -45.50 21.34
C SER A 357 -32.81 -46.11 20.50
N GLU A 358 -32.88 -45.83 19.19
CA GLU A 358 -33.09 -46.87 18.16
C GLU A 358 -32.41 -46.46 16.86
N SER A 359 -31.68 -47.42 16.29
CA SER A 359 -31.09 -47.40 14.95
C SER A 359 -32.18 -47.66 13.90
N GLU A 360 -31.88 -47.44 12.63
CA GLU A 360 -31.99 -48.44 11.55
C GLU A 360 -31.81 -47.79 10.18
N SER A 361 -31.22 -48.59 9.29
CA SER A 361 -30.72 -48.27 7.96
C SER A 361 -31.80 -48.35 6.87
N GLY A 362 -31.47 -47.90 5.65
CA GLY A 362 -32.10 -48.32 4.38
C GLY A 362 -32.09 -47.20 3.33
N ASP A 363 -31.23 -47.27 2.31
CA ASP A 363 -31.52 -47.80 0.94
C ASP A 363 -32.52 -46.89 0.19
N GLY A 364 -32.33 -46.39 -1.02
CA GLY A 364 -31.48 -46.71 -2.15
C GLY A 364 -32.21 -46.23 -3.42
N ALA A 365 -31.47 -45.72 -4.40
CA ALA A 365 -31.79 -45.66 -5.85
C ALA A 365 -32.92 -44.74 -6.41
N ALA A 366 -32.51 -43.83 -7.32
CA ALA A 366 -32.78 -43.91 -8.78
C ALA A 366 -33.36 -42.65 -9.49
N ALA A 367 -32.60 -42.22 -10.50
CA ALA A 367 -32.98 -41.87 -11.88
C ALA A 367 -33.61 -40.50 -12.23
N GLY A 368 -32.99 -39.83 -13.21
CA GLY A 368 -33.62 -38.82 -14.06
C GLY A 368 -32.66 -37.98 -14.92
N SER A 369 -32.40 -38.39 -16.16
CA SER A 369 -32.02 -37.54 -17.31
C SER A 369 -32.96 -37.92 -18.48
N PRO A 370 -33.14 -37.19 -19.61
CA PRO A 370 -32.23 -36.18 -20.20
C PRO A 370 -32.90 -35.00 -21.02
N GLU A 371 -32.06 -34.22 -21.74
CA GLU A 371 -32.24 -33.65 -23.10
C GLU A 371 -32.73 -32.18 -23.38
N PRO A 372 -32.40 -31.58 -24.58
CA PRO A 372 -31.88 -30.20 -24.79
C PRO A 372 -32.61 -29.34 -25.86
N VAL A 373 -32.17 -28.10 -26.12
CA VAL A 373 -32.40 -27.24 -27.34
C VAL A 373 -31.61 -25.92 -27.17
N ALA A 374 -31.06 -25.16 -28.13
CA ALA A 374 -30.82 -25.22 -29.58
C ALA A 374 -29.93 -23.98 -29.96
N GLU A 375 -29.24 -24.05 -31.11
CA GLU A 375 -28.45 -22.96 -31.75
C GLU A 375 -29.31 -21.73 -32.19
N PRO A 376 -28.64 -20.64 -32.65
CA PRO A 376 -28.58 -20.46 -34.10
C PRO A 376 -27.25 -19.90 -34.68
N ALA A 377 -26.88 -20.42 -35.85
CA ALA A 377 -26.11 -19.74 -36.91
C ALA A 377 -26.94 -18.58 -37.51
N GLY A 378 -26.44 -17.54 -38.18
CA GLY A 378 -25.16 -17.15 -38.75
C GLY A 378 -25.46 -15.99 -39.73
N ALA A 379 -24.51 -15.10 -40.00
CA ALA A 379 -24.58 -14.19 -41.16
C ALA A 379 -23.18 -13.72 -41.55
N GLU A 380 -22.76 -14.16 -42.73
CA GLU A 380 -21.51 -13.85 -43.42
C GLU A 380 -21.44 -12.40 -43.89
N GLN A 381 -20.22 -11.86 -43.95
CA GLN A 381 -19.85 -10.91 -45.00
C GLN A 381 -18.37 -11.04 -45.32
N ALA A 382 -18.11 -11.68 -46.45
CA ALA A 382 -16.83 -11.70 -47.13
C ALA A 382 -16.57 -10.36 -47.82
N ALA A 383 -15.31 -9.91 -47.77
CA ALA A 383 -14.73 -9.01 -48.74
C ALA A 383 -13.49 -9.71 -49.30
N ASP A 384 -13.56 -10.10 -50.58
CA ASP A 384 -12.44 -10.59 -51.37
C ASP A 384 -11.38 -9.47 -51.50
N ASP A 385 -10.13 -9.78 -51.16
CA ASP A 385 -8.96 -9.17 -51.77
C ASP A 385 -8.08 -10.31 -52.34
N GLU A 386 -7.83 -10.25 -53.64
CA GLU A 386 -7.05 -11.25 -54.37
C GLU A 386 -5.57 -11.11 -53.99
N GLY A 387 -5.14 -11.87 -52.99
CA GLY A 387 -3.75 -12.12 -52.64
C GLY A 387 -3.41 -13.60 -52.81
N GLU A 388 -2.18 -13.88 -53.23
CA GLU A 388 -1.57 -15.21 -53.37
C GLU A 388 -1.96 -16.13 -52.20
N THR A 389 -2.49 -17.34 -52.46
CA THR A 389 -2.90 -18.27 -51.38
C THR A 389 -1.66 -18.73 -50.62
N VAL A 390 -1.32 -18.03 -49.56
CA VAL A 390 -0.37 -18.46 -48.55
C VAL A 390 -1.07 -19.57 -47.76
N GLU A 391 -0.58 -20.81 -47.86
CA GLU A 391 -1.15 -21.90 -47.06
C GLU A 391 -0.70 -21.73 -45.62
N GLU A 392 -1.68 -21.62 -44.72
CA GLU A 392 -1.46 -21.65 -43.28
C GLU A 392 -0.83 -23.01 -42.90
N PRO A 393 0.23 -23.03 -42.07
CA PRO A 393 0.86 -24.27 -41.66
C PRO A 393 -0.08 -25.14 -40.82
N ASP A 394 0.03 -26.47 -40.96
CA ASP A 394 -0.73 -27.44 -40.15
C ASP A 394 -0.48 -27.30 -38.63
N ASP A 395 0.64 -26.68 -38.24
CA ASP A 395 1.03 -26.36 -36.87
C ASP A 395 1.59 -24.93 -36.82
N LEU A 396 0.70 -23.96 -36.57
CA LEU A 396 1.02 -22.53 -36.49
C LEU A 396 1.97 -22.22 -35.32
N GLN A 397 1.84 -22.92 -34.19
CA GLN A 397 2.72 -22.75 -33.03
C GLN A 397 4.16 -23.13 -33.36
N ALA A 398 4.38 -24.28 -34.00
CA ALA A 398 5.72 -24.68 -34.42
C ALA A 398 6.32 -23.70 -35.47
N ALA A 399 5.52 -23.26 -36.43
CA ALA A 399 5.95 -22.33 -37.47
C ALA A 399 6.33 -20.94 -36.92
N VAL A 400 5.60 -20.48 -35.90
CA VAL A 400 5.90 -19.21 -35.20
C VAL A 400 7.18 -19.30 -34.38
N VAL A 401 7.43 -20.42 -33.69
CA VAL A 401 8.69 -20.64 -32.94
C VAL A 401 9.89 -20.69 -33.89
N ASP A 402 9.75 -21.34 -35.04
CA ASP A 402 10.80 -21.37 -36.06
C ASP A 402 11.09 -19.96 -36.61
N LEU A 403 10.05 -19.19 -36.93
CA LEU A 403 10.19 -17.80 -37.40
C LEU A 403 10.79 -16.87 -36.32
N MET A 404 10.45 -17.08 -35.06
CA MET A 404 11.04 -16.37 -33.92
C MET A 404 12.55 -16.63 -33.86
N GLY A 405 13.00 -17.85 -34.11
CA GLY A 405 14.43 -18.18 -34.22
C GLY A 405 15.13 -17.58 -35.45
N GLU A 406 14.40 -17.35 -36.54
CA GLU A 406 14.94 -16.66 -37.73
C GLU A 406 15.09 -15.15 -37.52
N LEU A 407 14.18 -14.55 -36.73
CA LEU A 407 14.18 -13.12 -36.40
C LEU A 407 15.10 -12.77 -35.21
N ASP A 408 15.49 -13.75 -34.40
CA ASP A 408 16.41 -13.53 -33.28
C ASP A 408 17.84 -13.21 -33.78
N ASP A 409 18.25 -11.96 -33.58
CA ASP A 409 19.60 -11.46 -33.88
C ASP A 409 20.60 -11.65 -32.72
N GLY A 410 20.20 -12.38 -31.69
CA GLY A 410 20.92 -12.63 -30.44
C GLY A 410 20.34 -11.86 -29.25
N ALA A 411 19.48 -10.87 -29.48
CA ALA A 411 18.78 -10.13 -28.45
C ALA A 411 17.35 -10.65 -28.18
N GLY A 412 16.85 -11.58 -28.99
CA GLY A 412 15.45 -12.02 -29.04
C GLY A 412 14.69 -11.35 -30.18
N ALA A 413 13.60 -11.98 -30.62
CA ALA A 413 12.75 -11.45 -31.68
C ALA A 413 11.75 -10.42 -31.11
N ASP A 414 11.62 -9.28 -31.78
CA ASP A 414 10.60 -8.28 -31.45
C ASP A 414 9.19 -8.84 -31.72
N ARG A 415 8.28 -8.69 -30.75
CA ARG A 415 6.94 -9.28 -30.78
C ARG A 415 6.07 -8.70 -31.88
N GLU A 416 6.14 -7.39 -32.13
CA GLU A 416 5.36 -6.74 -33.18
C GLU A 416 5.91 -7.12 -34.57
N ALA A 417 7.23 -7.21 -34.71
CA ALA A 417 7.89 -7.68 -35.93
C ALA A 417 7.58 -9.15 -36.22
N LEU A 418 7.53 -10.00 -35.19
CA LEU A 418 7.16 -11.41 -35.32
C LEU A 418 5.70 -11.57 -35.76
N LEU A 419 4.77 -10.79 -35.17
CA LEU A 419 3.36 -10.77 -35.57
C LEU A 419 3.18 -10.32 -37.02
N ALA A 420 3.85 -9.23 -37.42
CA ALA A 420 3.81 -8.73 -38.79
C ALA A 420 4.41 -9.75 -39.79
N ALA A 421 5.54 -10.38 -39.44
CA ALA A 421 6.19 -11.36 -40.29
C ALA A 421 5.37 -12.66 -40.42
N ALA A 422 4.77 -13.15 -39.33
CA ALA A 422 3.96 -14.37 -39.34
C ALA A 422 2.66 -14.20 -40.14
N THR A 423 1.99 -13.04 -40.01
CA THR A 423 0.79 -12.72 -40.78
C THR A 423 1.10 -12.56 -42.28
N GLU A 424 2.24 -11.94 -42.63
CA GLU A 424 2.70 -11.83 -44.02
C GLU A 424 3.13 -13.18 -44.62
N GLN A 425 3.83 -14.01 -43.83
CA GLN A 425 4.45 -15.25 -44.30
C GLN A 425 3.51 -16.45 -44.33
N TYR A 426 2.55 -16.51 -43.41
CA TYR A 426 1.64 -17.64 -43.24
C TYR A 426 0.17 -17.32 -43.56
N GLY A 427 -0.16 -16.04 -43.78
CA GLY A 427 -1.54 -15.63 -44.06
C GLY A 427 -2.52 -15.87 -42.90
N ALA A 428 -1.99 -16.15 -41.70
CA ALA A 428 -2.77 -16.38 -40.49
C ALA A 428 -3.35 -15.07 -39.95
N ASP A 429 -4.48 -15.17 -39.24
CA ASP A 429 -5.05 -14.02 -38.54
C ASP A 429 -4.12 -13.58 -37.40
N PRO A 430 -3.96 -12.26 -37.15
CA PRO A 430 -3.14 -11.77 -36.04
C PRO A 430 -3.51 -12.39 -34.68
N ASP A 431 -4.81 -12.63 -34.42
CA ASP A 431 -5.27 -13.22 -33.17
C ASP A 431 -4.81 -14.70 -33.06
N ASP A 432 -4.82 -15.45 -34.16
CA ASP A 432 -4.36 -16.85 -34.21
C ASP A 432 -2.83 -16.94 -34.01
N VAL A 433 -2.07 -15.97 -34.54
CA VAL A 433 -0.62 -15.87 -34.31
C VAL A 433 -0.33 -15.52 -32.85
N GLU A 434 -1.10 -14.63 -32.22
CA GLU A 434 -0.95 -14.33 -30.79
C GLU A 434 -1.27 -15.54 -29.91
N GLU A 435 -2.29 -16.32 -30.25
CA GLU A 435 -2.62 -17.58 -29.57
C GLU A 435 -1.46 -18.60 -29.70
N ALA A 436 -0.87 -18.72 -30.88
CA ALA A 436 0.30 -19.57 -31.13
C ALA A 436 1.53 -19.14 -30.31
N ILE A 437 1.81 -17.84 -30.20
CA ILE A 437 2.88 -17.31 -29.34
C ILE A 437 2.59 -17.64 -27.87
N GLN A 438 1.35 -17.47 -27.43
CA GLN A 438 0.96 -17.78 -26.05
C GLN A 438 1.07 -19.27 -25.74
N GLY A 439 0.71 -20.14 -26.69
CA GLY A 439 0.94 -21.59 -26.63
C GLY A 439 2.41 -21.94 -26.47
N ALA A 440 3.30 -21.33 -27.28
CA ALA A 440 4.74 -21.52 -27.19
C ALA A 440 5.33 -21.08 -25.83
N LEU A 441 4.80 -20.01 -25.23
CA LEU A 441 5.18 -19.57 -23.88
C LEU A 441 4.71 -20.56 -22.80
N MET A 442 3.49 -21.08 -22.92
CA MET A 442 2.95 -22.06 -21.96
C MET A 442 3.69 -23.40 -22.03
N ASP A 443 4.07 -23.83 -23.23
CA ASP A 443 4.82 -25.06 -23.46
C ASP A 443 6.32 -24.92 -23.18
N GLY A 444 6.79 -23.71 -22.87
CA GLY A 444 8.18 -23.41 -22.55
C GLY A 444 9.12 -23.55 -23.75
N GLN A 445 8.63 -23.29 -24.96
CA GLN A 445 9.43 -23.25 -26.19
C GLN A 445 10.06 -21.88 -26.43
N CYS A 446 9.52 -20.84 -25.80
CA CYS A 446 10.09 -19.51 -25.75
C CYS A 446 9.86 -18.88 -24.37
N TYR A 447 10.59 -17.80 -24.07
CA TYR A 447 10.38 -16.96 -22.89
C TYR A 447 10.44 -15.48 -23.25
N GLU A 448 9.78 -14.66 -22.43
CA GLU A 448 9.65 -13.21 -22.65
C GLU A 448 10.56 -12.47 -21.64
N PRO A 449 11.79 -12.07 -22.03
CA PRO A 449 12.67 -11.28 -21.16
C PRO A 449 12.15 -9.88 -20.83
N ASP A 450 11.36 -9.28 -21.72
CA ASP A 450 10.72 -7.97 -21.60
C ASP A 450 9.43 -7.95 -22.43
N GLU A 451 8.55 -6.97 -22.19
CA GLU A 451 7.20 -6.89 -22.78
C GLU A 451 7.16 -6.76 -24.32
N THR A 452 8.32 -6.64 -24.96
CA THR A 452 8.46 -6.43 -26.40
C THR A 452 9.24 -7.52 -27.12
N THR A 453 9.93 -8.40 -26.39
CA THR A 453 10.91 -9.32 -26.97
C THR A 453 10.63 -10.76 -26.56
N LEU A 454 10.72 -11.68 -27.51
CA LEU A 454 10.53 -13.11 -27.31
C LEU A 454 11.82 -13.87 -27.66
N LYS A 455 12.25 -14.77 -26.77
CA LYS A 455 13.45 -15.59 -26.97
C LYS A 455 13.09 -17.08 -27.07
N PRO A 456 13.45 -17.77 -28.16
CA PRO A 456 13.29 -19.22 -28.26
C PRO A 456 14.28 -19.94 -27.32
N ILE A 457 13.91 -21.14 -26.87
CA ILE A 457 14.68 -21.96 -25.90
C ILE A 457 15.46 -23.08 -26.57
#